data_AF-A0A7R9V9V6-F1
#
_entry.id   AF-A0A7R9V9V6-F1
#
_cell.length_a   1.000
_cell.length_b   1.000
_cell.length_c   1.000
_cell.angle_alpha   90.00
_cell.angle_beta   90.00
_cell.angle_gamma   90.00
#
_symmetry.space_group_name_H-M   'P 1'
#
loop_
_entity.id
_entity.type
_entity.pdbx_description
1 polymer ?
#
loop_
_entity_poly.entity_id
_entity_poly.type
_entity_poly.pdbx_seq_one_letter_code
_entity_poly.pdbx_strand_id
1 'polypeptide(L)'
;AASSEWLGGACRWMRCSGTQAGGGVGGISGTLSGFSTSGGVGGSDANIASGGGRLEKGRRYRSTVTTYVEGTLQAAAFGVEQLPAQRVFLSDGAQGLSFSAIAAQRESLDQSHGEWLYKVFSEAPLSDAELTRLFGTDATVVARRAWQAYPVFDPPESFAPFALGPPGLCYTSAIENSASAFEMAAIAGINCGLMVERHLGGLATT
;
A
#
# COMPACT_ATOMS: atom_id res chain seq x y z
N ALA A 1 -11.70 39.67 11.39
CA ALA A 1 -10.83 39.46 12.55
C ALA A 1 -11.27 38.17 13.23
N ALA A 2 -10.34 37.20 13.31
CA ALA A 2 -10.22 35.97 14.14
C ALA A 2 -11.50 35.23 14.63
N SER A 3 -11.58 33.90 14.68
CA SER A 3 -10.57 32.83 14.91
C SER A 3 -11.19 31.49 14.43
N SER A 4 -10.56 30.59 13.67
CA SER A 4 -9.38 29.73 13.93
C SER A 4 -9.50 28.83 15.18
N GLU A 5 -10.43 27.87 15.16
CA GLU A 5 -10.55 26.79 16.16
C GLU A 5 -10.50 25.38 15.51
N TRP A 6 -9.56 25.15 14.61
CA TRP A 6 -9.30 23.83 14.01
C TRP A 6 -7.84 23.42 14.18
N LEU A 7 -7.31 23.41 15.40
CA LEU A 7 -6.02 22.77 15.71
C LEU A 7 -5.99 22.36 17.19
N GLY A 8 -6.48 21.16 17.51
CA GLY A 8 -6.48 20.70 18.90
C GLY A 8 -7.01 19.29 19.15
N GLY A 9 -6.83 18.36 18.21
CA GLY A 9 -7.17 16.95 18.41
C GLY A 9 -5.92 16.10 18.48
N ALA A 10 -5.34 15.94 19.66
CA ALA A 10 -4.19 15.08 19.88
C ALA A 10 -4.52 13.61 19.50
N CYS A 11 -3.77 13.03 18.57
CA CYS A 11 -3.73 11.58 18.34
C CYS A 11 -3.24 10.87 19.61
N ARG A 12 -4.16 10.51 20.48
CA ARG A 12 -3.88 9.66 21.65
C ARG A 12 -3.90 8.20 21.19
N TRP A 13 -2.74 7.71 20.77
CA TRP A 13 -2.53 6.29 20.57
C TRP A 13 -2.74 5.53 21.89
N MET A 14 -3.47 4.44 21.79
CA MET A 14 -3.84 3.54 22.87
C MET A 14 -2.59 3.06 23.62
N ARG A 15 -2.47 3.40 24.92
CA ARG A 15 -1.56 2.74 25.85
C ARG A 15 -2.18 1.38 26.20
N CYS A 16 -1.62 0.30 25.68
CA CYS A 16 -1.84 -1.03 26.24
C CYS A 16 -0.95 -1.20 27.48
N SER A 17 -1.52 -0.98 28.67
CA SER A 17 -0.95 -1.47 29.93
C SER A 17 -1.51 -2.88 30.17
N GLY A 18 -0.71 -3.89 29.84
CA GLY A 18 -1.02 -5.31 30.09
C GLY A 18 -0.14 -5.86 31.20
N THR A 19 -0.72 -5.99 32.39
CA THR A 19 -0.18 -6.64 33.58
C THR A 19 0.12 -8.12 33.31
N GLN A 20 1.27 -8.61 33.75
CA GLN A 20 1.57 -10.05 33.81
C GLN A 20 0.59 -10.77 34.76
N ALA A 21 -0.10 -11.78 34.25
CA ALA A 21 -0.63 -12.89 35.05
C ALA A 21 -0.71 -14.13 34.16
N GLY A 22 -0.08 -15.22 34.60
CA GLY A 22 0.14 -16.43 33.81
C GLY A 22 -1.02 -17.42 33.81
N GLY A 23 -0.78 -18.51 33.07
CA GLY A 23 -1.46 -19.80 33.24
C GLY A 23 -2.50 -20.12 32.17
N GLY A 24 -2.33 -21.27 31.50
CA GLY A 24 -3.44 -22.02 30.90
C GLY A 24 -3.33 -22.21 29.39
N VAL A 25 -2.78 -23.35 28.98
CA VAL A 25 -2.80 -23.87 27.62
C VAL A 25 -4.24 -24.30 27.28
N GLY A 26 -4.78 -23.80 26.17
CA GLY A 26 -6.06 -24.23 25.61
C GLY A 26 -6.05 -24.07 24.10
N GLY A 27 -5.73 -25.14 23.38
CA GLY A 27 -5.68 -25.14 21.92
C GLY A 27 -7.07 -25.08 21.29
N ILE A 28 -7.19 -24.28 20.23
CA ILE A 28 -8.24 -24.46 19.22
C ILE A 28 -7.57 -24.68 17.87
N SER A 29 -7.72 -25.92 17.38
CA SER A 29 -7.31 -26.36 16.06
C SER A 29 -8.37 -25.97 15.05
N GLY A 30 -7.99 -25.24 14.00
CA GLY A 30 -8.83 -24.92 12.86
C GLY A 30 -7.97 -24.83 11.59
N THR A 31 -7.98 -25.89 10.81
CA THR A 31 -7.20 -26.04 9.58
C THR A 31 -7.86 -25.26 8.44
N LEU A 32 -7.22 -24.22 7.92
CA LEU A 32 -7.61 -23.59 6.65
C LEU A 32 -6.94 -24.34 5.50
N SER A 33 -7.56 -25.44 5.07
CA SER A 33 -7.21 -26.11 3.81
C SER A 33 -8.04 -25.49 2.67
N GLY A 34 -7.39 -24.84 1.71
CA GLY A 34 -8.06 -24.47 0.45
C GLY A 34 -7.51 -23.23 -0.27
N PHE A 35 -6.24 -23.22 -0.65
CA PHE A 35 -5.79 -22.35 -1.74
C PHE A 35 -4.84 -23.14 -2.65
N SER A 36 -5.41 -23.89 -3.59
CA SER A 36 -4.66 -24.51 -4.68
C SER A 36 -4.81 -23.64 -5.92
N THR A 37 -3.69 -23.18 -6.46
CA THR A 37 -3.61 -22.58 -7.78
C THR A 37 -2.90 -23.56 -8.71
N SER A 38 -3.67 -24.20 -9.60
CA SER A 38 -3.13 -24.93 -10.74
C SER A 38 -4.04 -24.68 -11.93
N GLY A 39 -3.49 -24.07 -12.98
CA GLY A 39 -4.23 -23.54 -14.11
C GLY A 39 -4.74 -24.57 -15.11
N GLY A 40 -5.39 -24.05 -16.16
CA GLY A 40 -5.82 -24.81 -17.32
C GLY A 40 -6.74 -23.98 -18.23
N VAL A 41 -6.25 -23.65 -19.42
CA VAL A 41 -6.99 -23.01 -20.51
C VAL A 41 -8.00 -24.00 -21.10
N GLY A 42 -9.24 -23.57 -21.35
CA GLY A 42 -10.23 -24.35 -22.12
C GLY A 42 -11.60 -23.69 -22.10
N GLY A 43 -12.00 -23.10 -23.22
CA GLY A 43 -13.30 -22.44 -23.37
C GLY A 43 -14.47 -23.41 -23.48
N SER A 44 -15.64 -22.96 -23.04
CA SER A 44 -16.92 -23.21 -23.70
C SER A 44 -17.98 -22.27 -23.12
N ASP A 45 -18.86 -21.82 -24.00
CA ASP A 45 -19.79 -20.71 -23.84
C ASP A 45 -20.85 -20.95 -22.77
N ALA A 46 -21.01 -19.97 -21.88
CA ALA A 46 -22.24 -19.77 -21.13
C ALA A 46 -22.66 -18.31 -21.25
N ASN A 47 -23.68 -18.07 -22.08
CA ASN A 47 -24.37 -16.80 -22.25
C ASN A 47 -24.92 -16.30 -20.90
N ILE A 48 -24.34 -15.22 -20.36
CA ILE A 48 -25.02 -14.37 -19.38
C ILE A 48 -25.56 -13.16 -20.13
N ALA A 49 -26.89 -13.04 -20.10
CA ALA A 49 -27.63 -12.00 -20.79
C ALA A 49 -27.26 -10.60 -20.31
N SER A 50 -27.12 -9.73 -21.31
CA SER A 50 -27.03 -8.27 -21.32
C SER A 50 -27.62 -7.52 -20.10
N GLY A 51 -26.74 -7.01 -19.25
CA GLY A 51 -26.91 -5.73 -18.57
C GLY A 51 -25.83 -4.80 -19.11
N GLY A 52 -26.22 -3.82 -19.94
CA GLY A 52 -25.33 -2.91 -20.65
C GLY A 52 -24.59 -1.92 -19.75
N GLY A 53 -23.66 -2.42 -18.94
CA GLY A 53 -22.56 -1.62 -18.41
C GLY A 53 -21.37 -1.86 -19.33
N ARG A 54 -21.01 -0.86 -20.16
CA ARG A 54 -19.73 -0.86 -20.86
C ARG A 54 -18.66 -1.02 -19.79
N LEU A 55 -18.05 -2.21 -19.67
CA LEU A 55 -16.84 -2.40 -18.86
C LEU A 55 -15.84 -1.37 -19.40
N GLU A 56 -15.61 -0.33 -18.62
CA GLU A 56 -14.73 0.74 -19.05
C GLU A 56 -13.37 0.16 -19.43
N LYS A 57 -12.81 0.70 -20.50
CA LYS A 57 -11.45 0.45 -20.94
C LYS A 57 -10.55 0.50 -19.70
N GLY A 58 -9.83 -0.59 -19.42
CA GLY A 58 -9.12 -0.80 -18.15
C GLY A 58 -8.38 0.45 -17.69
N ARG A 59 -8.61 0.83 -16.42
CA ARG A 59 -8.00 2.01 -15.81
C ARG A 59 -6.48 1.94 -15.89
N ARG A 60 -5.84 3.07 -16.18
CA ARG A 60 -4.38 3.16 -16.21
C ARG A 60 -3.85 3.23 -14.78
N TYR A 61 -2.78 2.49 -14.51
CA TYR A 61 -2.07 2.53 -13.24
C TYR A 61 -0.62 2.97 -13.44
N ARG A 62 -0.09 3.69 -12.46
CA ARG A 62 1.33 3.94 -12.30
C ARG A 62 2.03 2.65 -11.89
N SER A 63 2.89 2.16 -12.77
CA SER A 63 3.78 1.03 -12.45
C SER A 63 4.85 1.49 -11.46
N THR A 64 5.15 0.66 -10.48
CA THR A 64 6.24 0.90 -9.52
C THR A 64 6.99 -0.40 -9.29
N VAL A 65 8.31 -0.31 -9.24
CA VAL A 65 9.19 -1.38 -8.84
C VAL A 65 9.73 -1.07 -7.46
N THR A 66 9.47 -1.99 -6.54
CA THR A 66 10.04 -1.99 -5.20
C THR A 66 11.27 -2.90 -5.21
N THR A 67 12.42 -2.34 -4.90
CA THR A 67 13.68 -3.07 -4.77
C THR A 67 14.14 -3.01 -3.32
N TYR A 68 14.40 -4.18 -2.74
CA TYR A 68 14.96 -4.33 -1.41
C TYR A 68 16.45 -4.58 -1.54
N VAL A 69 17.27 -3.75 -0.89
CA VAL A 69 18.73 -3.77 -1.00
C VAL A 69 19.34 -3.74 0.40
N GLU A 70 20.18 -4.70 0.72
CA GLU A 70 21.10 -4.61 1.87
C GLU A 70 22.39 -3.95 1.39
N GLY A 71 22.81 -2.89 2.07
CA GLY A 71 23.93 -2.06 1.61
C GLY A 71 24.19 -0.83 2.48
N THR A 72 25.05 0.05 1.99
CA THR A 72 25.34 1.36 2.59
C THR A 72 25.16 2.43 1.52
N LEU A 73 24.29 3.42 1.79
CA LEU A 73 24.02 4.49 0.84
C LEU A 73 25.27 5.37 0.64
N GLN A 74 25.57 5.67 -0.62
CA GLN A 74 26.71 6.48 -1.02
C GLN A 74 26.32 7.96 -1.07
N ALA A 75 26.91 8.79 -0.21
CA ALA A 75 26.67 10.24 -0.18
C ALA A 75 26.92 10.90 -1.55
N ALA A 76 27.98 10.44 -2.24
CA ALA A 76 28.33 10.89 -3.59
C ALA A 76 27.21 10.67 -4.61
N ALA A 77 26.33 9.67 -4.43
CA ALA A 77 25.21 9.42 -5.32
C ALA A 77 24.14 10.52 -5.28
N PHE A 78 24.16 11.34 -4.23
CA PHE A 78 23.25 12.46 -4.03
C PHE A 78 23.97 13.81 -4.18
N GLY A 79 25.25 13.81 -4.58
CA GLY A 79 26.05 15.02 -4.74
C GLY A 79 26.37 15.73 -3.42
N VAL A 80 26.34 15.01 -2.29
CA VAL A 80 26.64 15.55 -0.96
C VAL A 80 27.85 14.84 -0.35
N GLU A 81 28.59 15.53 0.53
CA GLU A 81 29.72 14.93 1.23
C GLU A 81 29.28 13.94 2.32
N GLN A 82 28.15 14.23 2.97
CA GLN A 82 27.61 13.43 4.06
C GLN A 82 26.09 13.33 3.94
N LEU A 83 25.57 12.12 4.14
CA LEU A 83 24.13 11.91 4.20
C LEU A 83 23.59 12.46 5.52
N PRO A 84 22.42 13.11 5.51
CA PRO A 84 21.80 13.53 6.74
C PRO A 84 21.32 12.31 7.55
N ALA A 85 21.07 12.51 8.85
CA ALA A 85 20.60 11.46 9.74
C ALA A 85 19.19 10.91 9.39
N GLN A 86 18.47 11.55 8.46
CA GLN A 86 17.18 11.04 8.01
C GLN A 86 17.37 9.74 7.21
N ARG A 87 16.39 8.85 7.36
CA ARG A 87 16.43 7.51 6.75
C ARG A 87 15.47 7.37 5.57
N VAL A 88 14.90 8.48 5.12
CA VAL A 88 13.97 8.54 3.99
C VAL A 88 14.43 9.65 3.06
N PHE A 89 14.69 9.27 1.81
CA PHE A 89 15.12 10.15 0.73
C PHE A 89 14.06 10.13 -0.36
N LEU A 90 13.67 11.30 -0.82
CA LEU A 90 12.69 11.47 -1.89
C LEU A 90 13.38 12.12 -3.08
N SER A 91 12.96 11.73 -4.28
CA SER A 91 13.36 12.41 -5.52
C SER A 91 12.12 12.90 -6.25
N ASP A 92 12.24 14.08 -6.83
CA ASP A 92 11.29 14.66 -7.78
C ASP A 92 11.57 14.23 -9.23
N GLY A 93 12.59 13.38 -9.46
CA GLY A 93 13.03 12.95 -10.79
C GLY A 93 13.79 14.02 -11.58
N ALA A 94 14.02 15.22 -11.03
CA ALA A 94 14.58 16.36 -11.77
C ALA A 94 16.08 16.25 -12.07
N GLN A 95 16.78 15.24 -11.53
CA GLN A 95 18.25 15.10 -11.63
C GLN A 95 18.72 13.77 -12.22
N GLY A 96 17.89 13.10 -13.05
CA GLY A 96 18.26 11.80 -13.63
C GLY A 96 18.39 10.68 -12.58
N LEU A 97 17.77 10.87 -11.41
CA LEU A 97 17.62 9.83 -10.40
C LEU A 97 16.43 8.95 -10.80
N SER A 98 16.68 7.67 -11.03
CA SER A 98 15.65 6.72 -11.47
C SER A 98 14.80 6.11 -10.35
N PHE A 99 14.93 6.64 -9.13
CA PHE A 99 14.12 6.24 -7.97
C PHE A 99 13.23 7.40 -7.56
N SER A 100 12.05 7.11 -7.02
CA SER A 100 11.15 8.10 -6.42
C SER A 100 11.36 8.25 -4.92
N ALA A 101 11.64 7.15 -4.21
CA ALA A 101 11.93 7.17 -2.79
C ALA A 101 12.85 6.04 -2.35
N ILE A 102 13.71 6.29 -1.37
CA ILE A 102 14.53 5.31 -0.68
C ILE A 102 14.24 5.44 0.82
N ALA A 103 13.90 4.33 1.49
CA ALA A 103 13.65 4.33 2.92
C ALA A 103 14.36 3.16 3.62
N ALA A 104 15.20 3.44 4.61
CA ALA A 104 15.77 2.40 5.46
C ALA A 104 14.66 1.75 6.30
N GLN A 105 14.59 0.42 6.29
CA GLN A 105 13.56 -0.35 6.99
C GLN A 105 14.06 -0.87 8.34
N ARG A 106 15.24 -1.48 8.34
CA ARG A 106 15.90 -2.06 9.52
C ARG A 106 17.40 -2.14 9.29
N GLU A 107 18.15 -2.32 10.37
CA GLU A 107 19.57 -2.67 10.28
C GLU A 107 19.74 -4.00 9.56
N SER A 108 20.84 -4.16 8.84
CA SER A 108 21.15 -5.41 8.16
C SER A 108 21.30 -6.53 9.19
N LEU A 109 20.73 -7.69 8.87
CA LEU A 109 20.93 -8.89 9.68
C LEU A 109 22.32 -9.50 9.43
N ASP A 110 22.92 -9.16 8.28
CA ASP A 110 24.25 -9.55 7.88
C ASP A 110 25.10 -8.30 7.62
N GLN A 111 25.98 -7.99 8.57
CA GLN A 111 26.86 -6.81 8.50
C GLN A 111 27.93 -6.93 7.40
N SER A 112 28.10 -8.11 6.79
CA SER A 112 29.05 -8.28 5.68
C SER A 112 28.59 -7.62 4.38
N HIS A 113 27.29 -7.36 4.24
CA HIS A 113 26.67 -6.80 3.02
C HIS A 113 26.15 -5.37 3.20
N GLY A 114 26.40 -4.73 4.35
CA GLY A 114 26.05 -3.34 4.60
C GLY A 114 25.33 -3.09 5.91
N GLU A 115 24.96 -1.84 6.14
CA GLU A 115 24.44 -1.38 7.42
C GLU A 115 22.91 -1.53 7.55
N TRP A 116 22.19 -1.40 6.43
CA TRP A 116 20.72 -1.33 6.44
C TRP A 116 20.09 -2.11 5.29
N LEU A 117 18.89 -2.62 5.54
CA LEU A 117 17.95 -2.98 4.48
C LEU A 117 17.18 -1.73 4.04
N TYR A 118 17.36 -1.34 2.79
CA TYR A 118 16.63 -0.27 2.13
C TYR A 118 15.47 -0.80 1.29
N LYS A 119 14.37 -0.07 1.29
CA LYS A 119 13.28 -0.20 0.32
C LYS A 119 13.37 0.96 -0.66
N VAL A 120 13.56 0.66 -1.94
CA VAL A 120 13.68 1.64 -3.02
C VAL A 120 12.50 1.52 -3.95
N PHE A 121 11.79 2.63 -4.17
CA PHE A 121 10.74 2.74 -5.17
C PHE A 121 11.28 3.41 -6.43
N SER A 122 10.89 2.89 -7.58
CA SER A 122 11.33 3.34 -8.92
C SER A 122 10.22 3.06 -9.93
N GLU A 123 10.17 3.78 -11.05
CA GLU A 123 9.15 3.53 -12.09
C GLU A 123 9.47 2.28 -12.92
N ALA A 124 10.76 1.96 -13.07
CA ALA A 124 11.30 0.79 -13.75
C ALA A 124 12.35 0.10 -12.87
N PRO A 125 12.71 -1.17 -13.15
CA PRO A 125 13.76 -1.85 -12.39
C PRO A 125 15.08 -1.07 -12.44
N LEU A 126 15.68 -0.83 -11.26
CA LEU A 126 16.98 -0.20 -11.17
C LEU A 126 18.04 -1.06 -11.85
N SER A 127 18.85 -0.43 -12.69
CA SER A 127 20.00 -1.07 -13.32
C SER A 127 21.10 -1.36 -12.29
N ASP A 128 21.97 -2.32 -12.59
CA ASP A 128 23.08 -2.65 -11.71
C ASP A 128 24.04 -1.45 -11.54
N ALA A 129 24.23 -0.65 -12.60
CA ALA A 129 25.02 0.59 -12.53
C ALA A 129 24.41 1.61 -11.54
N GLU A 130 23.09 1.73 -11.49
CA GLU A 130 22.41 2.61 -10.54
C GLU A 130 22.47 2.08 -9.11
N LEU A 131 22.33 0.77 -8.94
CA LEU A 131 22.49 0.12 -7.64
C LEU A 131 23.91 0.29 -7.12
N THR A 132 24.92 0.07 -7.95
CA THR A 132 26.32 0.33 -7.61
C THR A 132 26.57 1.80 -7.31
N ARG A 133 25.97 2.71 -8.07
CA ARG A 133 26.08 4.15 -7.79
C ARG A 133 25.46 4.51 -6.44
N LEU A 134 24.30 3.96 -6.11
CA LEU A 134 23.56 4.28 -4.89
C LEU A 134 24.12 3.60 -3.64
N PHE A 135 24.61 2.37 -3.75
CA PHE A 135 24.94 1.51 -2.61
C PHE A 135 26.38 0.97 -2.62
N GLY A 136 27.16 1.22 -3.67
CA GLY A 136 28.49 0.62 -3.85
C GLY A 136 28.44 -0.80 -4.44
N THR A 137 29.61 -1.42 -4.61
CA THR A 137 29.75 -2.75 -5.22
C THR A 137 29.33 -3.91 -4.31
N ASP A 138 29.33 -3.67 -3.00
CA ASP A 138 29.16 -4.74 -2.00
C ASP A 138 27.69 -4.94 -1.60
N ALA A 139 26.79 -4.18 -2.23
CA ALA A 139 25.36 -4.22 -1.94
C ALA A 139 24.68 -5.46 -2.53
N THR A 140 23.74 -6.01 -1.76
CA THR A 140 22.99 -7.22 -2.13
C THR A 140 21.52 -6.89 -2.36
N VAL A 141 21.00 -7.22 -3.54
CA VAL A 141 19.56 -7.12 -3.82
C VAL A 141 18.83 -8.33 -3.24
N VAL A 142 18.02 -8.11 -2.21
CA VAL A 142 17.27 -9.16 -1.51
C VAL A 142 16.01 -9.55 -2.27
N ALA A 143 15.30 -8.56 -2.84
CA ALA A 143 14.07 -8.80 -3.58
C ALA A 143 13.73 -7.66 -4.54
N ARG A 144 13.06 -7.99 -5.65
CA ARG A 144 12.42 -7.03 -6.56
C ARG A 144 10.95 -7.41 -6.73
N ARG A 145 10.04 -6.42 -6.68
CA ARG A 145 8.60 -6.59 -6.90
C ARG A 145 8.07 -5.44 -7.74
N ALA A 146 7.62 -5.75 -8.95
CA ALA A 146 6.90 -4.82 -9.79
C ALA A 146 5.39 -4.93 -9.52
N TRP A 147 4.70 -3.80 -9.44
CA TRP A 147 3.27 -3.75 -9.16
C TRP A 147 2.63 -2.47 -9.72
N GLN A 148 1.33 -2.54 -9.96
CA GLN A 148 0.50 -1.39 -10.35
C GLN A 148 0.09 -0.66 -9.07
N ALA A 149 0.84 0.36 -8.68
CA ALA A 149 0.75 0.92 -7.33
C ALA A 149 -0.45 1.84 -7.15
N TYR A 150 -0.70 2.73 -8.12
CA TYR A 150 -1.72 3.77 -8.00
C TYR A 150 -2.45 4.00 -9.32
N PRO A 151 -3.75 4.25 -9.32
CA PRO A 151 -4.46 4.68 -10.52
C PRO A 151 -3.94 6.04 -11.00
N VAL A 152 -3.93 6.23 -12.32
CA VAL A 152 -3.65 7.53 -12.93
C VAL A 152 -4.97 8.27 -13.04
N PHE A 153 -5.10 9.38 -12.31
CA PHE A 153 -6.31 10.19 -12.29
C PHE A 153 -6.38 11.13 -13.50
N ASP A 154 -7.57 11.26 -14.08
CA ASP A 154 -7.90 12.17 -15.17
C ASP A 154 -9.25 12.85 -14.90
N PRO A 155 -9.29 13.91 -14.06
CA PRO A 155 -10.54 14.57 -13.68
C PRO A 155 -11.28 15.19 -14.88
N PRO A 156 -12.64 15.15 -14.89
CA PRO A 156 -13.51 14.66 -13.82
C PRO A 156 -13.61 13.13 -13.79
N GLU A 157 -13.40 12.55 -12.61
CA GLU A 157 -13.54 11.11 -12.39
C GLU A 157 -15.02 10.75 -12.14
N SER A 158 -15.42 9.58 -12.64
CA SER A 158 -16.71 8.96 -12.28
C SER A 158 -16.57 8.25 -10.95
N PHE A 159 -17.61 8.20 -10.11
CA PHE A 159 -17.57 7.50 -8.81
C PHE A 159 -18.64 6.42 -8.76
N ALA A 160 -18.31 5.27 -8.17
CA ALA A 160 -19.34 4.30 -7.82
C ALA A 160 -20.25 4.89 -6.72
N PRO A 161 -21.53 4.48 -6.66
CA PRO A 161 -22.44 4.98 -5.64
C PRO A 161 -21.94 4.71 -4.21
N PHE A 162 -22.00 5.73 -3.35
CA PHE A 162 -21.75 5.62 -1.91
C PHE A 162 -23.01 5.14 -1.18
N ALA A 163 -23.45 3.94 -1.52
CA ALA A 163 -24.68 3.35 -1.00
C ALA A 163 -24.51 1.84 -0.74
N LEU A 164 -25.35 1.30 0.14
CA LEU A 164 -25.48 -0.15 0.27
C LEU A 164 -26.25 -0.71 -0.92
N GLY A 165 -25.61 -1.60 -1.66
CA GLY A 165 -26.27 -2.44 -2.64
C GLY A 165 -27.14 -3.49 -1.96
N PRO A 166 -28.22 -3.97 -2.59
CA PRO A 166 -28.99 -5.11 -2.07
C PRO A 166 -28.14 -6.41 -2.08
N PRO A 167 -28.27 -7.30 -1.08
CA PRO A 167 -29.05 -7.22 0.16
C PRO A 167 -28.21 -6.73 1.37
N GLY A 168 -27.51 -5.60 1.23
CA GLY A 168 -26.59 -5.07 2.26
C GLY A 168 -25.11 -5.15 1.87
N LEU A 169 -24.80 -5.26 0.57
CA LEU A 169 -23.43 -5.27 0.06
C LEU A 169 -22.85 -3.85 0.03
N CYS A 170 -21.73 -3.63 0.70
CA CYS A 170 -21.01 -2.36 0.61
C CYS A 170 -19.81 -2.45 -0.33
N TYR A 171 -19.67 -1.48 -1.23
CA TYR A 171 -18.49 -1.32 -2.07
C TYR A 171 -17.54 -0.28 -1.46
N THR A 172 -16.42 -0.73 -0.90
CA THR A 172 -15.45 0.11 -0.19
C THR A 172 -14.65 0.99 -1.16
N SER A 173 -14.33 0.51 -2.36
CA SER A 173 -13.53 1.26 -3.33
C SER A 173 -14.26 2.41 -4.04
N ALA A 174 -15.49 2.78 -3.62
CA ALA A 174 -16.20 3.90 -4.22
C ALA A 174 -15.41 5.21 -4.19
N ILE A 175 -14.59 5.43 -3.15
CA ILE A 175 -13.74 6.62 -3.00
C ILE A 175 -12.40 6.53 -3.74
N GLU A 176 -12.01 5.36 -4.28
CA GLU A 176 -10.70 5.15 -4.91
C GLU A 176 -10.46 6.12 -6.08
N ASN A 177 -11.54 6.63 -6.67
CA ASN A 177 -11.52 7.54 -7.80
C ASN A 177 -11.20 9.00 -7.41
N SER A 178 -11.09 9.33 -6.12
CA SER A 178 -10.61 10.64 -5.66
C SER A 178 -9.15 10.63 -5.23
N ALA A 179 -8.72 9.54 -4.58
CA ALA A 179 -7.37 9.36 -4.08
C ALA A 179 -7.11 7.89 -3.75
N SER A 180 -5.86 7.46 -3.92
CA SER A 180 -5.42 6.09 -3.63
C SER A 180 -4.35 6.11 -2.55
N ALA A 181 -4.78 5.97 -1.31
CA ALA A 181 -3.93 5.87 -0.14
C ALA A 181 -4.53 4.92 0.89
N PHE A 182 -3.73 4.44 1.84
CA PHE A 182 -4.23 3.57 2.92
C PHE A 182 -5.31 4.27 3.76
N GLU A 183 -5.19 5.58 3.95
CA GLU A 183 -6.14 6.43 4.63
C GLU A 183 -7.50 6.44 3.93
N MET A 184 -7.52 6.41 2.59
CA MET A 184 -8.76 6.36 1.81
C MET A 184 -9.46 5.01 1.97
N ALA A 185 -8.70 3.91 2.03
CA ALA A 185 -9.26 2.58 2.32
C ALA A 185 -9.84 2.50 3.75
N ALA A 186 -9.20 3.14 4.73
CA ALA A 186 -9.73 3.21 6.09
C ALA A 186 -11.03 4.02 6.17
N ILE A 187 -11.08 5.19 5.52
CA ILE A 187 -12.29 6.03 5.44
C ILE A 187 -13.44 5.27 4.77
N ALA A 188 -13.15 4.59 3.66
CA ALA A 188 -14.11 3.72 2.97
C ALA A 188 -14.69 2.63 3.88
N GLY A 189 -13.83 1.95 4.65
CA GLY A 189 -14.24 0.92 5.59
C GLY A 189 -15.16 1.46 6.68
N ILE A 190 -14.83 2.62 7.26
CA ILE A 190 -15.67 3.30 8.27
C ILE A 190 -17.03 3.65 7.69
N ASN A 191 -17.08 4.23 6.48
CA ASN A 191 -18.33 4.59 5.82
C ASN A 191 -19.20 3.36 5.56
N CYS A 192 -18.61 2.25 5.12
CA CYS A 192 -19.32 0.97 4.97
C CYS A 192 -19.89 0.48 6.30
N GLY A 193 -19.10 0.51 7.38
CA GLY A 193 -19.55 0.11 8.71
C GLY A 193 -20.77 0.91 9.19
N LEU A 194 -20.73 2.23 9.04
CA LEU A 194 -21.85 3.11 9.40
C LEU A 194 -23.12 2.83 8.58
N MET A 195 -22.96 2.55 7.28
CA MET A 195 -24.11 2.21 6.44
C MET A 195 -24.73 0.87 6.87
N VAL A 196 -23.90 -0.15 7.12
CA VAL A 196 -24.36 -1.47 7.56
C VAL A 196 -25.05 -1.38 8.92
N GLU A 197 -24.46 -0.66 9.88
CA GLU A 197 -25.06 -0.41 11.19
C GLU A 197 -26.47 0.20 11.04
N ARG A 198 -26.59 1.26 10.23
CA ARG A 198 -27.88 1.90 9.96
C ARG A 198 -28.87 0.94 9.31
N HIS A 199 -28.42 0.13 8.35
CA HIS A 199 -29.28 -0.82 7.66
C HIS A 199 -29.82 -1.89 8.62
N LEU A 200 -28.95 -2.49 9.43
CA LEU A 200 -29.35 -3.50 10.42
C LEU A 200 -30.23 -2.93 11.53
N GLY A 201 -29.94 -1.71 12.01
CA GLY A 201 -30.79 -1.01 12.98
C GLY A 201 -32.20 -0.70 12.44
N GLY A 202 -32.30 -0.38 11.14
CA GLY A 202 -33.59 -0.25 10.45
C GLY A 202 -34.35 -1.57 10.37
N LEU A 203 -33.67 -2.69 10.11
CA LEU A 203 -34.32 -4.01 10.07
C LEU A 203 -34.84 -4.45 11.45
N ALA A 204 -34.11 -4.13 12.53
CA ALA A 204 -34.52 -4.51 13.89
C ALA A 204 -35.74 -3.74 14.44
N THR A 205 -36.18 -2.67 13.75
CA THR A 205 -37.32 -1.83 14.16
C THR A 205 -38.59 -2.10 13.35
N THR A 206 -38.58 -3.10 12.46
CA THR A 206 -39.72 -3.57 11.64
C THR A 206 -40.12 -4.97 12.04
#